data_AF-A0A7V9H6W3-F1
#
_entry.id   AF-A0A7V9H6W3-F1
#
_cell.length_a   1.000
_cell.length_b   1.000
_cell.length_c   1.000
_cell.angle_alpha   90.00
_cell.angle_beta   90.00
_cell.angle_gamma   90.00
#
_symmetry.space_group_name_H-M   'P 1'
#
loop_
_entity.id
_entity.type
_entity.pdbx_description
1 polymer ?
#
loop_
_entity_poly.entity_id
_entity_poly.type
_entity_poly.pdbx_seq_one_letter_code
_entity_poly.pdbx_strand_id
1 'polypeptide(L)'
;MRFYDISGANATHPRLLNQFNIDTHEFFLWEDPRNPERALIFAGNAGSTCTTRGGSPSCPLSVWDISPVRNGQPPVTLFSGPHGYTRFPAAPQPVQTPTGGLHSLTVSNDGGRAYFALLTGGFAVVDVSEFAAGAPFPQPRPITRNEARPTWPGPGAHSAVKLWGRDWAWVSDEVYGTATGPGHGCPWGWARMIDISDPRAPTVQAEYRLRENDPSTCDEFNPPRTSYSAHNPTLTPHIAFSTWHSGGLQAVNLEDPRTPYRIAEFFPEPLPQVLLEDPRLSSDPDTGRNEKVVMWSYPIIKDGLIYVVDLRNGLYVLKYKGPFKKEVRRIQFLDGNSNQGDALCYEPVGRAPRHCR
;
A
#
# COMPACT_ATOMS: atom_id res chain seq x y z
N MET A 1 -8.99 0.16 16.48
CA MET A 1 -7.75 0.97 16.52
C MET A 1 -7.48 1.47 17.95
N ARG A 2 -6.23 1.48 18.40
CA ARG A 2 -5.81 1.99 19.72
C ARG A 2 -4.67 2.98 19.55
N PHE A 3 -4.72 4.08 20.29
CA PHE A 3 -3.73 5.14 20.25
C PHE A 3 -2.95 5.19 21.55
N TYR A 4 -1.63 5.10 21.45
CA TYR A 4 -0.74 5.11 22.60
C TYR A 4 0.20 6.30 22.54
N ASP A 5 0.42 6.93 23.67
CA ASP A 5 1.49 7.88 23.90
C ASP A 5 2.76 7.10 24.24
N ILE A 6 3.73 7.19 23.33
CA ILE A 6 5.05 6.56 23.44
C ILE A 6 6.16 7.60 23.66
N SER A 7 5.82 8.83 24.03
CA SER A 7 6.79 9.91 24.19
C SER A 7 7.59 9.79 25.50
N GLY A 8 8.88 10.13 25.45
CA GLY A 8 9.74 10.22 26.63
C GLY A 8 9.72 8.97 27.52
N ALA A 9 9.37 9.14 28.79
CA ALA A 9 9.28 8.04 29.76
C ALA A 9 8.22 6.99 29.40
N ASN A 10 7.17 7.38 28.67
CA ASN A 10 6.09 6.49 28.25
C ASN A 10 6.56 5.47 27.19
N ALA A 11 7.71 5.65 26.55
CA ALA A 11 8.23 4.68 25.58
C ALA A 11 8.43 3.28 26.18
N THR A 12 8.76 3.18 27.47
CA THR A 12 8.91 1.90 28.18
C THR A 12 7.58 1.32 28.66
N HIS A 13 6.58 2.17 28.86
CA HIS A 13 5.25 1.82 29.33
C HIS A 13 4.22 2.65 28.56
N PRO A 14 3.90 2.26 27.31
CA PRO A 14 3.02 3.05 26.45
C PRO A 14 1.67 3.35 27.12
N ARG A 15 1.31 4.62 27.18
CA ARG A 15 0.06 5.07 27.82
C ARG A 15 -1.06 5.08 26.79
N LEU A 16 -2.11 4.30 27.00
CA LEU A 16 -3.30 4.35 26.14
C LEU A 16 -3.96 5.75 26.25
N LEU A 17 -4.07 6.45 25.13
CA LEU A 17 -4.77 7.73 25.02
C LEU A 17 -6.24 7.53 24.67
N ASN A 18 -6.50 6.67 23.69
CA ASN A 18 -7.84 6.44 23.19
C ASN A 18 -7.96 5.07 22.53
N GLN A 19 -9.16 4.49 22.56
CA GLN A 19 -9.52 3.28 21.81
C GLN A 19 -10.75 3.58 20.95
N PHE A 20 -10.62 3.32 19.66
CA PHE A 20 -11.67 3.52 18.67
C PHE A 20 -12.04 2.18 18.04
N ASN A 21 -13.25 1.69 18.33
CA ASN A 21 -13.74 0.36 17.94
C ASN A 21 -14.32 0.40 16.51
N ILE A 22 -13.43 0.21 15.55
CA ILE A 22 -13.68 0.18 14.10
C ILE A 22 -12.88 -0.95 13.48
N ASP A 23 -13.32 -1.39 12.30
CA ASP A 23 -12.65 -2.40 11.50
C ASP A 23 -12.17 -1.80 10.17
N THR A 24 -10.89 -2.01 9.87
CA THR A 24 -10.23 -1.55 8.65
C THR A 24 -9.20 -2.57 8.19
N HIS A 25 -8.96 -2.64 6.88
CA HIS A 25 -7.99 -3.55 6.27
C HIS A 25 -6.60 -2.90 6.17
N GLU A 26 -6.49 -1.75 5.50
CA GLU A 26 -5.28 -0.93 5.45
C GLU A 26 -5.60 0.56 5.64
N PHE A 27 -4.60 1.36 6.02
CA PHE A 27 -4.75 2.80 6.13
C PHE A 27 -3.50 3.58 5.74
N PHE A 28 -3.70 4.82 5.35
CA PHE A 28 -2.68 5.84 5.11
C PHE A 28 -2.82 6.95 6.16
N LEU A 29 -1.70 7.33 6.79
CA LEU A 29 -1.63 8.45 7.72
C LEU A 29 -1.24 9.72 6.98
N TRP A 30 -2.17 10.66 6.86
CA TRP A 30 -1.91 11.97 6.25
C TRP A 30 -1.77 13.03 7.34
N GLU A 31 -0.59 13.63 7.47
CA GLU A 31 -0.36 14.82 8.29
C GLU A 31 -0.46 16.07 7.43
N ASP A 32 -1.17 17.08 7.92
CA ASP A 32 -1.36 18.31 7.17
C ASP A 32 -0.05 19.10 7.10
N PRO A 33 0.59 19.26 5.92
CA PRO A 33 1.88 19.94 5.83
C PRO A 33 1.80 21.44 6.17
N ARG A 34 0.59 22.00 6.21
CA ARG A 34 0.31 23.38 6.58
C ARG A 34 -0.09 23.51 8.05
N ASN A 35 -0.39 22.41 8.73
CA ASN A 35 -0.79 22.38 10.13
C ASN A 35 -0.28 21.10 10.84
N PRO A 36 0.90 21.14 11.49
CA PRO A 36 1.49 19.96 12.13
C PRO A 36 0.65 19.40 13.29
N GLU A 37 -0.33 20.18 13.75
CA GLU A 37 -1.26 19.77 14.79
C GLU A 37 -2.46 18.98 14.22
N ARG A 38 -2.45 18.66 12.92
CA ARG A 38 -3.56 18.01 12.24
C ARG A 38 -3.12 16.75 11.49
N ALA A 39 -3.81 15.66 11.79
CA ALA A 39 -3.58 14.37 11.15
C ALA A 39 -4.89 13.65 10.87
N LEU A 40 -4.97 13.04 9.68
CA LEU A 40 -6.09 12.26 9.20
C LEU A 40 -5.64 10.83 8.93
N ILE A 41 -6.55 9.87 9.17
CA ILE A 41 -6.40 8.51 8.71
C ILE A 41 -7.37 8.29 7.55
N PHE A 42 -6.84 7.91 6.40
CA PHE A 42 -7.63 7.43 5.26
C PHE A 42 -7.54 5.91 5.23
N ALA A 43 -8.68 5.23 5.35
CA ALA A 43 -8.73 3.80 5.59
C ALA A 43 -9.56 3.08 4.54
N GLY A 44 -9.01 1.97 4.03
CA GLY A 44 -9.66 1.08 3.08
C GLY A 44 -10.16 -0.19 3.75
N ASN A 45 -11.17 -0.80 3.14
CA ASN A 45 -11.57 -2.17 3.40
C ASN A 45 -11.71 -2.94 2.08
N ALA A 46 -11.17 -4.16 2.06
CA ALA A 46 -11.29 -5.10 0.93
C ALA A 46 -12.75 -5.52 0.60
N GLY A 47 -13.73 -5.12 1.41
CA GLY A 47 -15.16 -5.27 1.09
C GLY A 47 -15.70 -4.13 0.21
N SER A 48 -16.72 -4.43 -0.61
CA SER A 48 -17.36 -3.43 -1.48
C SER A 48 -18.64 -2.82 -0.89
N THR A 49 -19.06 -3.24 0.30
CA THR A 49 -20.25 -2.74 1.01
C THR A 49 -19.91 -2.43 2.46
N CYS A 50 -20.68 -1.51 3.06
CA CYS A 50 -20.64 -1.28 4.50
C CYS A 50 -21.30 -2.45 5.24
N THR A 51 -20.65 -2.94 6.28
CA THR A 51 -21.10 -4.06 7.10
C THR A 51 -20.56 -3.92 8.52
N THR A 52 -20.89 -4.89 9.39
CA THR A 52 -20.27 -5.05 10.71
C THR A 52 -19.36 -6.28 10.67
N ARG A 53 -18.07 -6.10 10.98
CA ARG A 53 -17.09 -7.19 11.09
C ARG A 53 -16.56 -7.23 12.51
N GLY A 54 -16.57 -8.42 13.14
CA GLY A 54 -16.11 -8.58 14.53
C GLY A 54 -16.81 -7.64 15.53
N GLY A 55 -18.06 -7.24 15.26
CA GLY A 55 -18.81 -6.30 16.10
C GLY A 55 -18.48 -4.81 15.89
N SER A 56 -17.62 -4.47 14.92
CA SER A 56 -17.24 -3.09 14.61
C SER A 56 -17.73 -2.66 13.20
N PRO A 57 -18.10 -1.39 13.01
CA PRO A 57 -18.41 -0.86 11.68
C PRO A 57 -17.22 -0.98 10.71
N SER A 58 -17.50 -1.41 9.48
CA SER A 58 -16.53 -1.60 8.40
C SER A 58 -17.14 -1.09 7.09
N CYS A 59 -16.57 -0.05 6.49
CA CYS A 59 -17.01 0.51 5.21
C CYS A 59 -15.86 0.51 4.20
N PRO A 60 -16.14 0.47 2.88
CA PRO A 60 -15.10 0.46 1.85
C PRO A 60 -14.09 1.61 1.99
N LEU A 61 -14.57 2.81 2.31
CA LEU A 61 -13.73 3.97 2.64
C LEU A 61 -14.20 4.61 3.95
N SER A 62 -13.25 4.89 4.83
CA SER A 62 -13.47 5.72 6.00
C SER A 62 -12.34 6.73 6.15
N VAL A 63 -12.67 7.94 6.61
CA VAL A 63 -11.71 9.00 6.90
C VAL A 63 -11.98 9.55 8.29
N TRP A 64 -10.95 9.55 9.14
CA TRP A 64 -11.04 10.01 10.52
C TRP A 64 -10.03 11.12 10.78
N ASP A 65 -10.47 12.18 11.45
CA ASP A 65 -9.60 13.18 12.04
C ASP A 65 -9.14 12.68 13.41
N ILE A 66 -7.83 12.45 13.56
CA ILE A 66 -7.21 11.97 14.79
C ILE A 66 -6.52 13.09 15.59
N SER A 67 -6.58 14.34 15.11
CA SER A 67 -5.99 15.50 15.77
C SER A 67 -6.42 15.68 17.23
N PRO A 68 -7.67 15.39 17.63
CA PRO A 68 -8.09 15.51 19.03
C PRO A 68 -7.47 14.46 19.97
N VAL A 69 -6.93 13.34 19.44
CA VAL A 69 -6.47 12.20 20.24
C VAL A 69 -5.32 12.55 21.17
N ARG A 70 -4.40 13.42 20.75
CA ARG A 70 -3.31 13.88 21.62
C ARG A 70 -3.80 14.61 22.88
N ASN A 71 -5.02 15.15 22.83
CA ASN A 71 -5.69 15.82 23.94
C ASN A 71 -6.64 14.88 24.71
N GLY A 72 -6.52 13.57 24.50
CA GLY A 72 -7.35 12.54 25.13
C GLY A 72 -8.78 12.41 24.57
N GLN A 73 -9.10 13.13 23.50
CA GLN A 73 -10.42 13.08 22.87
C GLN A 73 -10.50 11.94 21.85
N PRO A 74 -11.70 11.40 21.54
CA PRO A 74 -11.84 10.41 20.49
C PRO A 74 -11.55 10.98 19.09
N PRO A 75 -11.17 10.14 18.12
CA PRO A 75 -11.18 10.51 16.71
C PRO A 75 -12.56 11.00 16.25
N VAL A 76 -12.58 11.88 15.26
CA VAL A 76 -13.81 12.38 14.63
C VAL A 76 -13.97 11.74 13.24
N THR A 77 -15.11 11.08 13.00
CA THR A 77 -15.44 10.54 11.67
C THR A 77 -15.81 11.67 10.72
N LEU A 78 -14.96 11.89 9.71
CA LEU A 78 -15.23 12.84 8.63
C LEU A 78 -16.07 12.19 7.51
N PHE A 79 -15.79 10.93 7.21
CA PHE A 79 -16.51 10.15 6.21
C PHE A 79 -16.46 8.65 6.55
N SER A 80 -17.54 7.93 6.27
CA SER A 80 -17.54 6.46 6.30
C SER A 80 -18.63 5.93 5.38
N GLY A 81 -18.25 5.30 4.28
CA GLY A 81 -19.21 4.91 3.25
C GLY A 81 -18.56 4.23 2.04
N PRO A 82 -19.31 4.10 0.93
CA PRO A 82 -18.76 3.69 -0.36
C PRO A 82 -17.65 4.63 -0.84
N HIS A 83 -16.69 4.11 -1.60
CA HIS A 83 -15.54 4.87 -2.13
C HIS A 83 -15.85 5.68 -3.40
N GLY A 84 -17.07 5.57 -3.94
CA GLY A 84 -17.56 6.34 -5.09
C GLY A 84 -17.48 5.61 -6.44
N TYR A 85 -16.72 4.50 -6.52
CA TYR A 85 -16.68 3.68 -7.73
C TYR A 85 -17.72 2.56 -7.71
N THR A 86 -18.20 2.18 -8.90
CA THR A 86 -19.19 1.12 -9.09
C THR A 86 -18.80 0.21 -10.25
N ARG A 87 -19.43 -0.96 -10.32
CA ARG A 87 -19.31 -1.86 -11.48
C ARG A 87 -19.73 -1.15 -12.77
N PHE A 88 -19.01 -1.41 -13.84
CA PHE A 88 -19.33 -0.91 -15.18
C PHE A 88 -19.42 -2.06 -16.20
N PRO A 89 -20.41 -2.03 -17.12
CA PRO A 89 -21.62 -1.22 -17.04
C PRO A 89 -22.46 -1.60 -15.80
N ALA A 90 -23.46 -0.76 -15.49
CA ALA A 90 -24.42 -1.04 -14.43
C ALA A 90 -25.19 -2.35 -14.70
N ALA A 91 -25.92 -2.86 -13.71
CA ALA A 91 -26.81 -4.00 -13.94
C ALA A 91 -27.96 -3.60 -14.89
N PRO A 92 -28.43 -4.51 -15.77
CA PRO A 92 -28.13 -5.95 -15.84
C PRO A 92 -27.03 -6.35 -16.84
N GLN A 93 -26.31 -5.42 -17.45
CA GLN A 93 -25.31 -5.75 -18.47
C GLN A 93 -24.18 -6.64 -17.90
N PRO A 94 -23.48 -7.44 -18.71
CA PRO A 94 -22.30 -8.19 -18.26
C PRO A 94 -21.24 -7.25 -17.67
N VAL A 95 -20.66 -7.62 -16.52
CA VAL A 95 -19.63 -6.81 -15.87
C VAL A 95 -18.38 -6.80 -16.74
N GLN A 96 -17.92 -5.61 -17.10
CA GLN A 96 -16.63 -5.39 -17.76
C GLN A 96 -15.59 -4.92 -16.75
N THR A 97 -16.01 -4.11 -15.78
CA THR A 97 -15.17 -3.54 -14.75
C THR A 97 -15.86 -3.75 -13.41
N PRO A 98 -15.33 -4.58 -12.51
CA PRO A 98 -15.89 -4.75 -11.17
C PRO A 98 -15.84 -3.46 -10.34
N THR A 99 -16.68 -3.40 -9.29
CA THR A 99 -16.58 -2.33 -8.29
C THR A 99 -15.24 -2.37 -7.57
N GLY A 100 -14.84 -3.55 -7.11
CA GLY A 100 -13.66 -3.73 -6.24
C GLY A 100 -13.87 -3.22 -4.81
N GLY A 101 -13.29 -3.92 -3.83
CA GLY A 101 -13.08 -3.35 -2.49
C GLY A 101 -11.86 -2.44 -2.49
N LEU A 102 -11.85 -1.39 -1.67
CA LEU A 102 -10.69 -0.52 -1.55
C LEU A 102 -9.65 -1.20 -0.66
N HIS A 103 -8.69 -1.85 -1.29
CA HIS A 103 -7.72 -2.69 -0.60
C HIS A 103 -6.73 -1.83 0.20
N SER A 104 -6.18 -0.84 -0.47
CA SER A 104 -5.29 0.18 0.07
C SER A 104 -5.40 1.47 -0.74
N LEU A 105 -4.79 2.52 -0.21
CA LEU A 105 -4.67 3.80 -0.88
C LEU A 105 -3.47 4.58 -0.37
N THR A 106 -2.99 5.52 -1.18
CA THR A 106 -2.13 6.61 -0.71
C THR A 106 -2.73 7.96 -1.04
N VAL A 107 -2.29 9.02 -0.34
CA VAL A 107 -2.78 10.39 -0.53
C VAL A 107 -1.60 11.29 -0.88
N SER A 108 -1.77 12.19 -1.85
CA SER A 108 -0.77 13.19 -2.21
C SER A 108 -0.42 14.08 -1.01
N ASN A 109 0.80 14.62 -0.97
CA ASN A 109 1.26 15.41 0.17
C ASN A 109 0.34 16.60 0.48
N ASP A 110 -0.21 17.26 -0.56
CA ASP A 110 -1.14 18.39 -0.40
C ASP A 110 -2.55 17.98 0.05
N GLY A 111 -2.84 16.68 0.10
CA GLY A 111 -4.14 16.11 0.45
C GLY A 111 -5.19 16.28 -0.66
N GLY A 112 -4.79 16.61 -1.88
CA GLY A 112 -5.70 16.87 -2.99
C GLY A 112 -6.17 15.60 -3.71
N ARG A 113 -5.32 14.57 -3.82
CA ARG A 113 -5.61 13.35 -4.57
C ARG A 113 -5.32 12.10 -3.74
N ALA A 114 -6.19 11.10 -3.87
CA ALA A 114 -5.95 9.75 -3.40
C ALA A 114 -5.81 8.78 -4.58
N TYR A 115 -4.96 7.79 -4.41
CA TYR A 115 -4.64 6.76 -5.39
C TYR A 115 -5.16 5.43 -4.84
N PHE A 116 -6.23 4.92 -5.44
CA PHE A 116 -6.94 3.74 -4.95
C PHE A 116 -6.45 2.47 -5.63
N ALA A 117 -6.13 1.45 -4.82
CA ALA A 117 -6.01 0.08 -5.24
C ALA A 117 -7.32 -0.65 -4.90
N LEU A 118 -8.07 -1.04 -5.92
CA LEU A 118 -9.44 -1.50 -5.81
C LEU A 118 -9.58 -3.03 -5.98
N LEU A 119 -8.74 -3.91 -5.44
CA LEU A 119 -8.82 -5.37 -5.69
C LEU A 119 -9.13 -5.67 -7.19
N THR A 120 -10.28 -6.31 -7.47
CA THR A 120 -10.77 -6.64 -8.82
C THR A 120 -11.23 -5.43 -9.66
N GLY A 121 -11.44 -4.27 -9.03
CA GLY A 121 -11.76 -3.00 -9.64
C GLY A 121 -10.55 -2.20 -10.15
N GLY A 122 -9.33 -2.73 -9.97
CA GLY A 122 -8.09 -2.20 -10.54
C GLY A 122 -7.60 -0.92 -9.86
N PHE A 123 -7.31 0.12 -10.64
CA PHE A 123 -6.75 1.38 -10.13
C PHE A 123 -7.63 2.59 -10.47
N ALA A 124 -7.64 3.57 -9.57
CA ALA A 124 -8.31 4.84 -9.82
C ALA A 124 -7.72 6.02 -9.03
N VAL A 125 -7.95 7.24 -9.53
CA VAL A 125 -7.59 8.50 -8.87
C VAL A 125 -8.86 9.20 -8.38
N VAL A 126 -8.83 9.68 -7.14
CA VAL A 126 -9.97 10.34 -6.48
C VAL A 126 -9.53 11.70 -5.94
N ASP A 127 -10.36 12.71 -6.11
CA ASP A 127 -10.21 14.01 -5.45
C ASP A 127 -10.68 13.88 -4.00
N VAL A 128 -9.77 14.22 -3.07
CA VAL A 128 -9.98 14.22 -1.62
C VAL A 128 -9.66 15.58 -1.00
N SER A 129 -9.60 16.63 -1.81
CA SER A 129 -9.22 17.99 -1.40
C SER A 129 -10.12 18.59 -0.32
N GLU A 130 -11.40 18.21 -0.27
CA GLU A 130 -12.34 18.64 0.78
C GLU A 130 -11.90 18.18 2.18
N PHE A 131 -11.34 16.98 2.27
CA PHE A 131 -10.78 16.46 3.52
C PHE A 131 -9.60 17.32 3.95
N ALA A 132 -8.65 17.59 3.05
CA ALA A 132 -7.49 18.42 3.35
C ALA A 132 -7.88 19.87 3.69
N ALA A 133 -8.90 20.42 3.04
CA ALA A 133 -9.39 21.78 3.31
C ALA A 133 -10.18 21.92 4.62
N GLY A 134 -10.55 20.81 5.28
CA GLY A 134 -11.40 20.84 6.46
C GLY A 134 -12.83 21.29 6.15
N ALA A 135 -13.32 20.97 4.95
CA ALA A 135 -14.68 21.30 4.55
C ALA A 135 -15.70 20.58 5.45
N PRO A 136 -16.88 21.18 5.71
CA PRO A 136 -17.96 20.47 6.40
C PRO A 136 -18.49 19.32 5.52
N PHE A 137 -18.62 18.13 6.11
CA PHE A 137 -19.13 16.91 5.45
C PHE A 137 -18.39 16.52 4.15
N PRO A 138 -17.05 16.39 4.20
CA PRO A 138 -16.22 16.20 3.00
C PRO A 138 -16.57 14.90 2.26
N GLN A 139 -16.50 14.93 0.94
CA GLN A 139 -16.81 13.80 0.06
C GLN A 139 -15.62 13.37 -0.80
N PRO A 140 -15.40 12.06 -0.99
CA PRO A 140 -14.51 11.58 -2.06
C PRO A 140 -15.17 11.83 -3.41
N ARG A 141 -14.43 12.41 -4.37
CA ARG A 141 -14.94 12.72 -5.71
C ARG A 141 -14.15 11.95 -6.76
N PRO A 142 -14.71 10.89 -7.38
CA PRO A 142 -14.04 10.15 -8.44
C PRO A 142 -13.51 11.05 -9.57
N ILE A 143 -12.21 10.95 -9.90
CA ILE A 143 -11.62 11.62 -11.08
C ILE A 143 -11.58 10.64 -12.25
N THR A 144 -11.05 9.44 -12.02
CA THR A 144 -11.07 8.38 -13.04
C THR A 144 -12.50 8.02 -13.39
N ARG A 145 -12.82 7.88 -14.68
CA ARG A 145 -14.17 7.47 -15.11
C ARG A 145 -14.36 5.98 -14.88
N ASN A 146 -15.58 5.59 -14.51
CA ASN A 146 -15.92 4.19 -14.23
C ASN A 146 -15.55 3.24 -15.39
N GLU A 147 -15.86 3.67 -16.61
CA GLU A 147 -15.64 2.93 -17.86
C GLU A 147 -14.19 2.92 -18.35
N ALA A 148 -13.34 3.80 -17.79
CA ALA A 148 -11.95 3.97 -18.21
C ALA A 148 -10.95 3.53 -17.12
N ARG A 149 -11.42 2.88 -16.06
CA ARG A 149 -10.52 2.30 -15.05
C ARG A 149 -9.71 1.16 -15.67
N PRO A 150 -8.37 1.17 -15.54
CA PRO A 150 -7.58 0.01 -15.86
C PRO A 150 -7.89 -1.09 -14.85
N THR A 151 -8.25 -2.27 -15.36
CA THR A 151 -8.53 -3.48 -14.57
C THR A 151 -7.85 -4.68 -15.18
N TRP A 152 -7.63 -5.69 -14.36
CA TRP A 152 -6.99 -6.95 -14.74
C TRP A 152 -7.59 -8.09 -13.91
N PRO A 153 -7.35 -9.36 -14.29
CA PRO A 153 -7.85 -10.52 -13.54
C PRO A 153 -7.46 -10.49 -12.05
N GLY A 154 -8.40 -10.92 -11.21
CA GLY A 154 -8.26 -10.90 -9.75
C GLY A 154 -7.35 -12.01 -9.18
N PRO A 155 -7.08 -11.99 -7.86
CA PRO A 155 -7.74 -11.21 -6.80
C PRO A 155 -7.50 -9.68 -6.87
N GLY A 156 -6.41 -9.24 -7.49
CA GLY A 156 -6.25 -7.89 -8.04
C GLY A 156 -5.36 -6.95 -7.21
N ALA A 157 -5.58 -5.64 -7.37
CA ALA A 157 -4.74 -4.58 -6.81
C ALA A 157 -4.70 -4.60 -5.27
N HIS A 158 -3.53 -4.33 -4.70
CA HIS A 158 -3.27 -4.21 -3.27
C HIS A 158 -2.82 -2.80 -2.88
N SER A 159 -1.63 -2.34 -3.29
CA SER A 159 -1.13 -1.00 -2.97
C SER A 159 -1.08 -0.13 -4.22
N ALA A 160 -1.34 1.18 -4.07
CA ALA A 160 -1.22 2.15 -5.16
C ALA A 160 -0.50 3.41 -4.68
N VAL A 161 0.67 3.71 -5.27
CA VAL A 161 1.54 4.81 -4.86
C VAL A 161 1.95 5.62 -6.08
N LYS A 162 1.70 6.93 -6.07
CA LYS A 162 2.18 7.83 -7.12
C LYS A 162 3.71 7.94 -7.09
N LEU A 163 4.33 7.97 -8.26
CA LEU A 163 5.76 8.30 -8.40
C LEU A 163 5.99 9.80 -8.17
N TRP A 164 7.02 10.12 -7.41
CA TRP A 164 7.36 11.50 -7.07
C TRP A 164 7.71 12.34 -8.29
N GLY A 165 7.09 13.51 -8.41
CA GLY A 165 7.32 14.49 -9.48
C GLY A 165 6.81 14.05 -10.86
N ARG A 166 6.04 12.95 -10.93
CA ARG A 166 5.69 12.30 -12.19
C ARG A 166 4.24 11.88 -12.23
N ASP A 167 3.63 11.93 -13.41
CA ASP A 167 2.27 11.46 -13.65
C ASP A 167 2.24 9.94 -13.88
N TRP A 168 2.77 9.20 -12.90
CA TRP A 168 2.81 7.74 -12.90
C TRP A 168 2.43 7.18 -11.53
N ALA A 169 1.91 5.96 -11.49
CA ALA A 169 1.67 5.22 -10.26
C ALA A 169 2.25 3.81 -10.33
N TRP A 170 2.81 3.36 -9.21
CA TRP A 170 3.12 1.97 -8.93
C TRP A 170 1.90 1.31 -8.30
N VAL A 171 1.42 0.22 -8.89
CA VAL A 171 0.34 -0.59 -8.32
C VAL A 171 0.78 -2.04 -8.18
N SER A 172 0.80 -2.56 -6.96
CA SER A 172 1.07 -3.98 -6.67
C SER A 172 -0.21 -4.79 -6.61
N ASP A 173 -0.15 -6.07 -6.97
CA ASP A 173 -1.21 -7.06 -6.74
C ASP A 173 -0.87 -7.98 -5.58
N GLU A 174 -1.86 -8.37 -4.79
CA GLU A 174 -1.70 -9.37 -3.74
C GLU A 174 -2.48 -10.65 -4.09
N VAL A 175 -1.75 -11.72 -4.43
CA VAL A 175 -2.32 -13.02 -4.77
C VAL A 175 -1.75 -14.12 -3.88
N TYR A 176 -2.56 -14.70 -3.01
CA TYR A 176 -2.17 -15.85 -2.19
C TYR A 176 -2.19 -17.19 -2.95
N GLY A 177 -1.80 -18.26 -2.25
CA GLY A 177 -1.93 -19.67 -2.65
C GLY A 177 -3.35 -20.12 -2.99
N THR A 178 -3.48 -21.16 -3.81
CA THR A 178 -4.77 -21.72 -4.28
C THR A 178 -5.70 -22.17 -3.15
N ALA A 179 -5.17 -22.49 -1.96
CA ALA A 179 -5.98 -22.81 -0.77
C ALA A 179 -6.81 -21.62 -0.26
N THR A 180 -6.51 -20.40 -0.71
CA THR A 180 -7.24 -19.18 -0.33
C THR A 180 -8.60 -19.10 -1.02
N GLY A 181 -8.67 -19.49 -2.29
CA GLY A 181 -9.91 -19.48 -3.05
C GLY A 181 -9.73 -19.38 -4.57
N PRO A 182 -10.83 -19.34 -5.33
CA PRO A 182 -10.77 -19.19 -6.78
C PRO A 182 -10.03 -17.91 -7.22
N GLY A 183 -9.23 -18.02 -8.28
CA GLY A 183 -8.43 -16.90 -8.80
C GLY A 183 -7.09 -16.66 -8.09
N HIS A 184 -6.87 -17.31 -6.94
CA HIS A 184 -5.56 -17.37 -6.29
C HIS A 184 -4.68 -18.49 -6.87
N GLY A 185 -3.37 -18.40 -6.70
CA GLY A 185 -2.39 -19.28 -7.33
C GLY A 185 -1.50 -18.56 -8.36
N CYS A 186 -0.62 -19.34 -8.99
CA CYS A 186 0.17 -18.92 -10.15
C CYS A 186 -0.76 -18.40 -11.27
N PRO A 187 -0.45 -17.26 -11.94
CA PRO A 187 0.83 -16.54 -11.99
C PRO A 187 1.09 -15.53 -10.86
N TRP A 188 0.41 -15.63 -9.72
CA TRP A 188 0.60 -14.72 -8.58
C TRP A 188 0.43 -13.23 -8.96
N GLY A 189 0.67 -12.35 -8.00
CA GLY A 189 0.55 -10.90 -8.17
C GLY A 189 1.88 -10.24 -8.51
N TRP A 190 1.84 -9.22 -9.36
CA TRP A 190 3.02 -8.45 -9.72
C TRP A 190 2.74 -6.95 -9.68
N ALA A 191 3.72 -6.14 -10.08
CA ALA A 191 3.60 -4.69 -10.05
C ALA A 191 3.36 -4.11 -11.45
N ARG A 192 2.51 -3.08 -11.55
CA ARG A 192 2.16 -2.37 -12.78
C ARG A 192 2.44 -0.89 -12.67
N MET A 193 3.02 -0.35 -13.73
CA MET A 193 3.28 1.08 -13.93
C MET A 193 2.12 1.66 -14.72
N ILE A 194 1.39 2.57 -14.06
CA ILE A 194 0.18 3.19 -14.59
C ILE A 194 0.50 4.64 -14.94
N ASP A 195 0.31 5.01 -16.19
CA ASP A 195 0.34 6.40 -16.63
C ASP A 195 -0.96 7.09 -16.21
N ILE A 196 -0.80 8.21 -15.49
CA ILE A 196 -1.89 9.04 -14.97
C ILE A 196 -1.82 10.48 -15.49
N SER A 197 -1.14 10.70 -16.62
CA SER A 197 -1.10 12.00 -17.32
C SER A 197 -2.50 12.52 -17.66
N ASP A 198 -3.41 11.64 -18.06
CA ASP A 198 -4.86 11.84 -17.94
C ASP A 198 -5.42 10.99 -16.78
N PRO A 199 -5.62 11.56 -15.57
CA PRO A 199 -6.14 10.81 -14.42
C PRO A 199 -7.60 10.38 -14.62
N ARG A 200 -8.31 10.88 -15.64
CA ARG A 200 -9.68 10.47 -15.96
C ARG A 200 -9.74 9.15 -16.75
N ALA A 201 -8.63 8.73 -17.35
CA ALA A 201 -8.49 7.51 -18.13
C ALA A 201 -7.05 6.95 -18.03
N PRO A 202 -6.62 6.52 -16.84
CA PRO A 202 -5.26 6.03 -16.62
C PRO A 202 -5.04 4.69 -17.33
N THR A 203 -3.80 4.41 -17.72
CA THR A 203 -3.47 3.24 -18.53
C THR A 203 -2.27 2.47 -17.97
N VAL A 204 -2.35 1.14 -17.99
CA VAL A 204 -1.19 0.29 -17.69
C VAL A 204 -0.23 0.38 -18.87
N GLN A 205 1.00 0.81 -18.61
CA GLN A 205 2.02 1.01 -19.65
C GLN A 205 3.21 0.08 -19.53
N ALA A 206 3.50 -0.41 -18.31
CA ALA A 206 4.54 -1.40 -18.09
C ALA A 206 4.24 -2.25 -16.86
N GLU A 207 4.97 -3.36 -16.74
CA GLU A 207 4.84 -4.32 -15.66
C GLU A 207 6.23 -4.74 -15.21
N TYR A 208 6.39 -4.97 -13.91
CA TYR A 208 7.56 -5.59 -13.33
C TYR A 208 7.12 -6.93 -12.73
N ARG A 209 7.78 -8.01 -13.17
CA ARG A 209 7.43 -9.41 -12.85
C ARG A 209 8.67 -10.15 -12.39
N LEU A 210 8.50 -11.06 -11.43
CA LEU A 210 9.48 -12.12 -11.15
C LEU A 210 9.21 -13.33 -12.03
N ARG A 211 10.11 -14.32 -12.01
CA ARG A 211 9.97 -15.56 -12.80
C ARG A 211 8.71 -16.31 -12.42
N GLU A 212 8.38 -16.33 -11.13
CA GLU A 212 7.20 -16.97 -10.57
C GLU A 212 5.91 -16.33 -11.10
N ASN A 213 5.98 -15.10 -11.60
CA ASN A 213 4.84 -14.41 -12.21
C ASN A 213 4.64 -14.68 -13.70
N ASP A 214 5.42 -15.60 -14.26
CA ASP A 214 5.25 -16.06 -15.63
C ASP A 214 4.27 -17.24 -15.66
N PRO A 215 3.13 -17.13 -16.36
CA PRO A 215 2.16 -18.22 -16.51
C PRO A 215 2.76 -19.53 -17.03
N SER A 216 3.86 -19.47 -17.80
CA SER A 216 4.54 -20.67 -18.32
C SER A 216 5.21 -21.50 -17.22
N THR A 217 5.38 -20.96 -16.01
CA THR A 217 5.96 -21.68 -14.87
C THR A 217 4.91 -22.38 -14.00
N CYS A 218 3.62 -22.14 -14.24
CA CYS A 218 2.55 -22.60 -13.35
C CYS A 218 2.37 -24.12 -13.30
N ASP A 219 2.64 -24.83 -14.41
CA ASP A 219 2.59 -26.29 -14.45
C ASP A 219 3.72 -26.91 -13.61
N GLU A 220 4.85 -26.20 -13.48
CA GLU A 220 6.00 -26.62 -12.69
C GLU A 220 5.79 -26.35 -11.20
N PHE A 221 5.13 -25.23 -10.86
CA PHE A 221 5.12 -24.73 -9.50
C PHE A 221 3.89 -23.86 -9.17
N ASN A 222 2.99 -24.41 -8.35
CA ASN A 222 1.80 -23.72 -7.86
C ASN A 222 1.42 -24.16 -6.43
N PRO A 223 2.29 -23.92 -5.43
CA PRO A 223 2.05 -24.33 -4.05
C PRO A 223 0.76 -23.71 -3.48
N PRO A 224 -0.09 -24.49 -2.79
CA PRO A 224 -1.42 -24.01 -2.38
C PRO A 224 -1.43 -23.03 -1.20
N ARG A 225 -0.36 -22.94 -0.40
CA ARG A 225 -0.28 -22.17 0.85
C ARG A 225 0.99 -21.32 0.95
N THR A 226 1.49 -20.90 -0.20
CA THR A 226 2.63 -19.99 -0.38
C THR A 226 2.23 -18.89 -1.36
N SER A 227 2.87 -17.73 -1.28
CA SER A 227 2.60 -16.62 -2.18
C SER A 227 3.88 -15.98 -2.71
N TYR A 228 3.94 -15.78 -4.04
CA TYR A 228 5.02 -15.07 -4.73
C TYR A 228 4.50 -13.77 -5.35
N SER A 229 3.78 -13.01 -4.52
CA SER A 229 3.10 -11.79 -4.94
C SER A 229 3.81 -10.54 -4.45
N ALA A 230 3.79 -9.50 -5.27
CA ALA A 230 4.09 -8.14 -4.82
C ALA A 230 3.17 -7.78 -3.64
N HIS A 231 3.64 -6.91 -2.75
CA HIS A 231 2.83 -6.47 -1.63
C HIS A 231 3.02 -4.96 -1.42
N ASN A 232 3.70 -4.55 -0.36
CA ASN A 232 3.76 -3.14 0.03
C ASN A 232 5.04 -2.44 -0.48
N PRO A 233 4.90 -1.33 -1.25
CA PRO A 233 6.03 -0.58 -1.77
C PRO A 233 6.29 0.74 -1.03
N THR A 234 7.57 1.12 -0.93
CA THR A 234 8.02 2.48 -0.57
C THR A 234 8.88 3.02 -1.68
N LEU A 235 8.49 4.17 -2.23
CA LEU A 235 9.10 4.74 -3.42
C LEU A 235 10.04 5.89 -3.06
N THR A 236 11.26 5.83 -3.58
CA THR A 236 12.12 7.00 -3.76
C THR A 236 11.92 7.57 -5.18
N PRO A 237 12.51 8.73 -5.54
CA PRO A 237 12.40 9.25 -6.90
C PRO A 237 12.80 8.26 -8.01
N HIS A 238 13.78 7.38 -7.77
CA HIS A 238 14.27 6.42 -8.78
C HIS A 238 14.15 4.94 -8.41
N ILE A 239 13.68 4.59 -7.21
CA ILE A 239 13.63 3.20 -6.74
C ILE A 239 12.28 2.89 -6.10
N ALA A 240 11.67 1.77 -6.49
CA ALA A 240 10.67 1.11 -5.65
C ALA A 240 11.34 0.06 -4.78
N PHE A 241 11.23 0.19 -3.46
CA PHE A 241 11.47 -0.91 -2.54
C PHE A 241 10.11 -1.58 -2.28
N SER A 242 9.91 -2.79 -2.79
CA SER A 242 8.65 -3.52 -2.63
C SER A 242 8.89 -4.84 -1.93
N THR A 243 8.13 -5.11 -0.87
CA THR A 243 8.02 -6.48 -0.37
C THR A 243 7.28 -7.35 -1.38
N TRP A 244 7.65 -8.63 -1.42
CA TRP A 244 7.16 -9.59 -2.41
C TRP A 244 6.95 -10.98 -1.81
N HIS A 245 6.40 -11.12 -0.60
CA HIS A 245 6.21 -12.42 0.08
C HIS A 245 7.44 -13.35 -0.08
N SER A 246 7.27 -14.54 -0.67
CA SER A 246 8.34 -15.51 -0.94
C SER A 246 9.29 -15.10 -2.07
N GLY A 247 8.96 -14.06 -2.83
CA GLY A 247 9.85 -13.34 -3.75
C GLY A 247 10.78 -12.32 -3.06
N GLY A 248 10.77 -12.22 -1.73
CA GLY A 248 11.75 -11.41 -0.99
C GLY A 248 11.48 -9.90 -1.02
N LEU A 249 12.49 -9.10 -0.68
CA LEU A 249 12.46 -7.65 -0.84
C LEU A 249 13.09 -7.30 -2.19
N GLN A 250 12.32 -6.63 -3.04
CA GLN A 250 12.75 -6.20 -4.37
C GLN A 250 13.10 -4.71 -4.36
N ALA A 251 14.25 -4.35 -4.94
CA ALA A 251 14.59 -2.98 -5.30
C ALA A 251 14.52 -2.85 -6.82
N VAL A 252 13.63 -1.99 -7.32
CA VAL A 252 13.30 -1.87 -8.74
C VAL A 252 13.62 -0.46 -9.22
N ASN A 253 14.37 -0.34 -10.32
CA ASN A 253 14.66 0.92 -10.97
C ASN A 253 13.38 1.50 -11.59
N LEU A 254 13.12 2.77 -11.30
CA LEU A 254 11.99 3.55 -11.82
C LEU A 254 12.41 4.79 -12.62
N GLU A 255 13.69 4.97 -12.95
CA GLU A 255 14.16 6.11 -13.76
C GLU A 255 13.34 6.26 -15.05
N ASP A 256 13.09 5.15 -15.76
CA ASP A 256 12.06 5.03 -16.79
C ASP A 256 10.96 4.02 -16.36
N PRO A 257 9.75 4.48 -15.99
CA PRO A 257 8.66 3.61 -15.55
C PRO A 257 8.05 2.81 -16.70
N ARG A 258 8.46 3.04 -17.96
CA ARG A 258 8.10 2.16 -19.07
C ARG A 258 8.96 0.90 -19.12
N THR A 259 10.12 0.91 -18.47
CA THR A 259 11.09 -0.19 -18.49
C THR A 259 11.61 -0.52 -17.08
N PRO A 260 10.72 -0.82 -16.10
CA PRO A 260 11.16 -1.12 -14.74
C PRO A 260 11.97 -2.42 -14.69
N TYR A 261 13.08 -2.43 -13.95
CA TYR A 261 13.92 -3.62 -13.81
C TYR A 261 14.56 -3.73 -12.42
N ARG A 262 14.87 -4.97 -12.01
CA ARG A 262 15.47 -5.26 -10.70
C ARG A 262 16.89 -4.71 -10.62
N ILE A 263 17.21 -4.00 -9.54
CA ILE A 263 18.56 -3.50 -9.24
C ILE A 263 19.17 -4.07 -7.96
N ALA A 264 18.35 -4.66 -7.08
CA ALA A 264 18.80 -5.52 -6.00
C ALA A 264 17.63 -6.39 -5.50
N GLU A 265 17.95 -7.45 -4.77
CA GLU A 265 17.00 -8.22 -3.99
C GLU A 265 17.61 -8.68 -2.68
N PHE A 266 16.76 -9.02 -1.73
CA PHE A 266 17.15 -9.59 -0.46
C PHE A 266 16.16 -10.69 -0.06
N PHE A 267 16.71 -11.83 0.36
CA PHE A 267 15.97 -12.93 0.97
C PHE A 267 16.58 -13.19 2.35
N PRO A 268 15.77 -13.23 3.42
CA PRO A 268 16.23 -13.76 4.69
C PRO A 268 16.47 -15.26 4.59
N GLU A 269 17.43 -15.78 5.36
CA GLU A 269 17.52 -17.22 5.59
C GLU A 269 16.39 -17.63 6.54
N PRO A 270 15.50 -18.56 6.15
CA PRO A 270 14.40 -18.96 7.01
C PRO A 270 14.88 -19.56 8.33
N LEU A 271 14.29 -19.10 9.45
CA LEU A 271 14.50 -19.72 10.76
C LEU A 271 14.20 -21.22 10.68
N PRO A 272 15.00 -22.11 11.30
CA PRO A 272 14.75 -23.54 11.25
C PRO A 272 13.36 -23.94 11.73
N GLN A 273 12.84 -23.22 12.74
CA GLN A 273 11.51 -23.40 13.31
C GLN A 273 10.94 -22.07 13.80
N VAL A 274 9.61 -21.97 13.77
CA VAL A 274 8.84 -20.88 14.36
C VAL A 274 7.69 -21.45 15.18
N LEU A 275 7.21 -20.71 16.18
CA LEU A 275 6.08 -21.16 17.00
C LEU A 275 4.76 -21.17 16.22
N LEU A 276 4.56 -20.18 15.36
CA LEU A 276 3.37 -20.00 14.54
C LEU A 276 3.82 -19.69 13.11
N GLU A 277 3.29 -20.44 12.14
CA GLU A 277 3.51 -20.20 10.72
C GLU A 277 2.19 -19.72 10.10
N ASP A 278 2.27 -18.80 9.13
CA ASP A 278 1.07 -18.34 8.43
C ASP A 278 0.53 -19.46 7.52
N PRO A 279 -0.70 -19.97 7.76
CA PRO A 279 -1.24 -21.12 7.04
C PRO A 279 -1.63 -20.84 5.58
N ARG A 280 -1.54 -19.59 5.13
CA ARG A 280 -1.86 -19.16 3.76
C ARG A 280 -0.63 -18.70 2.97
N LEU A 281 0.43 -18.27 3.66
CA LEU A 281 1.56 -17.59 3.02
C LEU A 281 2.88 -18.37 3.04
N SER A 282 3.08 -19.31 3.98
CA SER A 282 4.37 -20.02 4.09
C SER A 282 4.29 -21.44 4.63
N SER A 283 3.12 -22.07 4.62
CA SER A 283 2.97 -23.39 5.27
C SER A 283 3.23 -24.59 4.35
N ASP A 284 3.52 -24.39 3.07
CA ASP A 284 4.01 -25.48 2.21
C ASP A 284 5.46 -25.89 2.58
N PRO A 285 5.91 -27.09 2.20
CA PRO A 285 7.29 -27.51 2.39
C PRO A 285 8.29 -26.56 1.72
N ASP A 286 9.45 -26.39 2.34
CA ASP A 286 10.57 -25.69 1.73
C ASP A 286 11.16 -26.56 0.61
N THR A 287 11.06 -26.11 -0.64
CA THR A 287 11.63 -26.80 -1.80
C THR A 287 12.91 -26.13 -2.30
N GLY A 288 13.43 -25.17 -1.55
CA GLY A 288 14.53 -24.30 -1.97
C GLY A 288 14.09 -23.15 -2.87
N ARG A 289 12.78 -22.83 -2.93
CA ARG A 289 12.23 -21.69 -3.69
C ARG A 289 11.79 -20.54 -2.79
N ASN A 290 12.15 -20.57 -1.51
CA ASN A 290 11.84 -19.56 -0.50
C ASN A 290 10.38 -19.58 -0.01
N GLU A 291 9.72 -20.74 -0.01
CA GLU A 291 8.36 -20.89 0.55
C GLU A 291 8.25 -20.45 2.02
N LYS A 292 9.39 -20.42 2.71
CA LYS A 292 9.52 -20.00 4.11
C LYS A 292 9.93 -18.53 4.29
N VAL A 293 9.87 -17.73 3.22
CA VAL A 293 10.03 -16.28 3.24
C VAL A 293 8.67 -15.62 3.01
N VAL A 294 8.35 -14.61 3.80
CA VAL A 294 7.10 -13.83 3.74
C VAL A 294 7.40 -12.36 4.02
N MET A 295 8.11 -11.72 3.09
CA MET A 295 8.35 -10.27 3.15
C MET A 295 7.02 -9.52 2.99
N TRP A 296 6.64 -8.69 3.95
CA TRP A 296 5.25 -8.20 4.05
C TRP A 296 5.07 -6.70 4.26
N SER A 297 5.84 -6.09 5.18
CA SER A 297 5.59 -4.70 5.57
C SER A 297 5.89 -3.71 4.44
N TYR A 298 5.40 -2.48 4.57
CA TYR A 298 6.05 -1.35 3.88
C TYR A 298 7.53 -1.28 4.34
N PRO A 299 8.50 -1.14 3.42
CA PRO A 299 9.88 -0.84 3.79
C PRO A 299 10.00 0.59 4.34
N ILE A 300 10.50 0.77 5.55
CA ILE A 300 10.72 2.11 6.12
C ILE A 300 12.20 2.46 5.95
N ILE A 301 12.50 3.61 5.37
CA ILE A 301 13.87 4.12 5.25
C ILE A 301 14.09 5.17 6.32
N LYS A 302 15.05 4.92 7.22
CA LYS A 302 15.46 5.87 8.25
C LYS A 302 16.97 5.97 8.30
N ASP A 303 17.50 7.19 8.20
CA ASP A 303 18.95 7.48 8.16
C ASP A 303 19.70 6.62 7.12
N GLY A 304 19.06 6.38 5.98
CA GLY A 304 19.55 5.54 4.89
C GLY A 304 19.62 4.03 5.15
N LEU A 305 19.03 3.56 6.25
CA LEU A 305 18.81 2.15 6.54
C LEU A 305 17.36 1.76 6.21
N ILE A 306 17.17 0.58 5.64
CA ILE A 306 15.87 0.05 5.26
C ILE A 306 15.42 -0.95 6.32
N TYR A 307 14.29 -0.67 6.97
CA TYR A 307 13.62 -1.51 7.96
C TYR A 307 12.49 -2.25 7.27
N VAL A 308 12.47 -3.57 7.37
CA VAL A 308 11.45 -4.39 6.71
C VAL A 308 11.16 -5.66 7.52
N VAL A 309 9.92 -6.12 7.51
CA VAL A 309 9.49 -7.31 8.24
C VAL A 309 9.21 -8.46 7.29
N ASP A 310 9.77 -9.60 7.65
CA ASP A 310 9.34 -10.92 7.21
C ASP A 310 8.41 -11.51 8.27
N LEU A 311 7.19 -11.94 7.92
CA LEU A 311 6.22 -12.42 8.93
C LEU A 311 6.72 -13.63 9.72
N ARG A 312 7.59 -14.45 9.12
CA ARG A 312 8.11 -15.66 9.73
C ARG A 312 9.38 -15.39 10.53
N ASN A 313 10.29 -14.56 10.00
CA ASN A 313 11.63 -14.36 10.53
C ASN A 313 11.78 -13.11 11.41
N GLY A 314 10.89 -12.12 11.27
CA GLY A 314 10.90 -10.88 12.05
C GLY A 314 11.50 -9.68 11.31
N LEU A 315 12.09 -8.73 12.08
CA LEU A 315 12.58 -7.45 11.58
C LEU A 315 14.01 -7.55 11.03
N TYR A 316 14.22 -6.99 9.84
CA TYR A 316 15.52 -6.80 9.21
C TYR A 316 15.86 -5.32 9.06
N VAL A 317 17.14 -4.99 9.21
CA VAL A 317 17.69 -3.65 8.97
C VAL A 317 18.79 -3.76 7.94
N LEU A 318 18.54 -3.23 6.75
CA LEU A 318 19.37 -3.42 5.56
C LEU A 318 20.06 -2.12 5.17
N LYS A 319 21.28 -2.25 4.64
CA LYS A 319 22.00 -1.13 4.02
C LYS A 319 22.07 -1.32 2.52
N TYR A 320 21.40 -0.45 1.78
CA TYR A 320 21.39 -0.51 0.33
C TYR A 320 22.72 -0.03 -0.29
N LYS A 321 23.25 -0.81 -1.24
CA LYS A 321 24.55 -0.57 -1.90
C LYS A 321 24.48 -0.50 -3.43
N GLY A 322 23.30 -0.65 -4.03
CA GLY A 322 23.09 -0.69 -5.48
C GLY A 322 23.07 0.68 -6.18
N PRO A 323 22.61 0.75 -7.44
CA PRO A 323 22.34 1.99 -8.17
C PRO A 323 21.50 2.97 -7.36
N PHE A 324 21.75 4.29 -7.47
CA PHE A 324 21.12 5.34 -6.66
C PHE A 324 21.36 5.25 -5.14
N LYS A 325 22.33 4.47 -4.63
CA LYS A 325 22.63 4.42 -3.18
C LYS A 325 22.82 5.77 -2.48
N LYS A 326 23.25 6.82 -3.21
CA LYS A 326 23.41 8.17 -2.66
C LYS A 326 22.05 8.82 -2.32
N GLU A 327 21.02 8.50 -3.08
CA GLU A 327 19.64 8.91 -2.83
C GLU A 327 19.18 8.31 -1.51
N VAL A 328 19.23 6.97 -1.40
CA VAL A 328 18.84 6.25 -0.18
C VAL A 328 19.61 6.73 1.05
N ARG A 329 20.93 6.93 0.94
CA ARG A 329 21.78 7.39 2.04
C ARG A 329 21.46 8.79 2.56
N ARG A 330 20.76 9.63 1.79
CA ARG A 330 20.37 10.98 2.21
C ARG A 330 19.03 11.01 2.91
N ILE A 331 18.27 9.91 2.84
CA ILE A 331 16.94 9.83 3.43
C ILE A 331 17.06 9.84 4.95
N GLN A 332 16.45 10.83 5.60
CA GLN A 332 16.27 10.89 7.05
C GLN A 332 15.12 10.01 7.48
N PHE A 333 13.97 10.14 6.83
CA PHE A 333 12.79 9.32 7.09
C PHE A 333 11.88 9.26 5.86
N LEU A 334 11.48 8.06 5.47
CA LEU A 334 10.50 7.80 4.40
C LEU A 334 9.81 6.47 4.67
N ASP A 335 8.50 6.43 4.54
CA ASP A 335 7.70 5.20 4.53
C ASP A 335 6.75 5.20 3.32
N GLY A 336 5.97 4.13 3.15
CA GLY A 336 5.00 4.01 2.05
C GLY A 336 3.55 4.24 2.45
N ASN A 337 3.27 4.45 3.76
CA ASN A 337 1.93 4.56 4.32
C ASN A 337 1.69 5.88 5.07
N SER A 338 2.56 6.88 4.89
CA SER A 338 2.33 8.26 5.32
C SER A 338 2.92 9.29 4.35
N ASN A 339 2.66 10.57 4.59
CA ASN A 339 3.30 11.69 3.89
C ASN A 339 4.38 12.40 4.74
N GLN A 340 4.97 11.69 5.69
CA GLN A 340 5.97 12.25 6.61
C GLN A 340 7.38 12.31 6.02
N GLY A 341 8.26 13.05 6.71
CA GLY A 341 9.69 13.10 6.43
C GLY A 341 10.02 13.60 5.01
N ASP A 342 10.86 12.85 4.32
CA ASP A 342 11.39 13.23 3.01
C ASP A 342 10.37 13.13 1.88
N ALA A 343 9.17 12.57 2.13
CA ALA A 343 8.05 12.69 1.19
C ALA A 343 7.81 14.16 0.81
N LEU A 344 7.87 15.07 1.80
CA LEU A 344 7.73 16.52 1.60
C LEU A 344 8.96 17.17 0.94
N CYS A 345 10.10 16.49 0.88
CA CYS A 345 11.25 16.94 0.11
C CYS A 345 11.08 16.64 -1.39
N TYR A 346 10.40 15.55 -1.72
CA TYR A 346 10.17 15.14 -3.11
C TYR A 346 9.03 15.90 -3.76
N GLU A 347 7.94 16.12 -3.04
CA GLU A 347 6.80 16.94 -3.49
C GLU A 347 6.39 17.94 -2.40
N PRO A 348 7.06 19.10 -2.31
CA PRO A 348 6.79 20.07 -1.26
C PRO A 348 5.44 20.77 -1.43
N VAL A 349 4.72 20.94 -0.31
CA VAL A 349 3.50 21.74 -0.25
C VAL A 349 3.87 23.16 0.20
N GLY A 350 3.96 24.08 -0.75
CA GLY A 350 4.49 25.42 -0.50
C GLY A 350 6.01 25.43 -0.46
N ARG A 351 6.62 25.83 0.66
CA ARG A 351 8.09 25.87 0.79
C ARG A 351 8.61 24.53 1.31
N ALA A 352 9.58 23.97 0.61
CA ALA A 352 10.24 22.74 1.05
C ALA A 352 10.77 22.84 2.49
N PRO A 353 10.61 21.78 3.31
CA PRO A 353 11.17 21.72 4.66
C PRO A 353 12.67 22.05 4.71
N ARG A 354 13.12 22.59 5.84
CA ARG A 354 14.54 22.99 6.00
C ARG A 354 15.51 21.81 5.89
N HIS A 355 15.10 20.62 6.32
CA HIS A 355 15.93 19.42 6.28
C HIS A 355 16.16 18.89 4.85
N CYS A 356 15.37 19.33 3.87
CA CYS A 356 15.54 18.94 2.47
C CYS A 356 16.72 19.62 1.76
N ARG A 357 17.42 20.55 2.43
CA ARG A 357 18.44 21.42 1.85
C ARG A 357 19.86 20.93 2.07
#